data_AF-A0A2W4Q458-F1
#
_entry.id   AF-A0A2W4Q458-F1
#
_cell.length_a   1.000
_cell.length_b   1.000
_cell.length_c   1.000
_cell.angle_alpha   90.00
_cell.angle_beta   90.00
_cell.angle_gamma   90.00
#
_symmetry.space_group_name_H-M   'P 1'
#
loop_
_entity.id
_entity.type
_entity.pdbx_description
1 polymer ?
#
loop_
_entity_poly.entity_id
_entity_poly.type
_entity_poly.pdbx_seq_one_letter_code
_entity_poly.pdbx_strand_id
1 'polypeptide(L)'
;MARIPPSQLLSQLFGVQGGSRPGRRPAGEPAGPARADVLELSPQARAALEALRKMGAMPEVRQEKVAALRAAIAAGTYRPDPREVARRLLESGALDSE
;
A
#
# COMPACT_ATOMS: atom_id res chain seq x y z
N MET A 1 -0.91 23.85 -14.15
CA MET A 1 -0.43 22.58 -13.58
C MET A 1 -0.94 22.50 -12.14
N ALA A 2 -2.10 21.86 -11.92
CA ALA A 2 -2.74 21.81 -10.60
C ALA A 2 -2.39 20.48 -9.91
N ARG A 3 -1.79 20.59 -8.72
CA ARG A 3 -1.26 19.52 -7.87
C ARG A 3 -2.44 18.81 -7.20
N ILE A 4 -2.68 17.56 -7.54
CA ILE A 4 -3.80 16.74 -7.02
C ILE A 4 -3.48 16.34 -5.56
N PRO A 5 -4.34 16.65 -4.57
CA PRO A 5 -4.14 16.23 -3.19
C PRO A 5 -4.36 14.70 -3.01
N PRO A 6 -3.60 14.05 -2.11
CA PRO A 6 -3.54 12.58 -1.98
C PRO A 6 -4.83 11.92 -1.47
N SER A 7 -5.87 12.68 -1.12
CA SER A 7 -7.17 12.16 -0.69
C SER A 7 -8.04 11.67 -1.84
N GLN A 8 -7.71 11.98 -3.10
CA GLN A 8 -8.51 11.61 -4.27
C GLN A 8 -8.13 10.25 -4.89
N LEU A 9 -7.01 9.65 -4.47
CA LEU A 9 -6.60 8.32 -4.95
C LEU A 9 -7.40 7.18 -4.30
N LEU A 10 -7.97 7.40 -3.11
CA LEU A 10 -8.71 6.37 -2.38
C LEU A 10 -10.11 6.12 -2.97
N SER A 11 -10.72 7.12 -3.61
CA SER A 11 -12.08 7.01 -4.15
C SER A 11 -12.17 6.26 -5.47
N GLN A 12 -11.06 6.03 -6.18
CA GLN A 12 -11.04 5.32 -7.48
C GLN A 12 -10.77 3.81 -7.35
N LEU A 13 -10.19 3.36 -6.23
CA LEU A 13 -9.87 1.94 -6.01
C LEU A 13 -11.01 1.15 -5.37
N PHE A 14 -11.98 1.82 -4.74
CA PHE A 14 -13.14 1.17 -4.13
C PHE A 14 -14.38 1.55 -4.93
N GLY A 15 -14.73 0.69 -5.89
CA GLY A 15 -15.98 0.79 -6.65
C GLY A 15 -17.18 0.95 -5.71
N VAL A 16 -17.69 2.18 -5.63
CA VAL A 16 -18.94 2.52 -4.96
C VAL A 16 -20.07 1.90 -5.77
N GLN A 17 -20.48 0.68 -5.40
CA GLN A 17 -21.74 0.09 -5.82
C GLN A 17 -22.77 0.38 -4.72
N GLY A 18 -23.40 1.55 -4.83
CA GLY A 18 -24.50 2.00 -3.98
C GLY A 18 -25.21 3.14 -4.68
N GLY A 19 -26.09 2.80 -5.61
CA GLY A 19 -26.71 3.74 -6.53
C GLY A 19 -27.63 4.75 -5.86
N SER A 20 -27.55 6.00 -6.31
CA SER A 20 -28.75 6.81 -6.51
C SER A 20 -28.49 7.80 -7.65
N ARG A 21 -29.14 7.56 -8.79
CA ARG A 21 -29.25 8.56 -9.86
C ARG A 21 -29.91 9.82 -9.25
N PRO A 22 -29.46 11.05 -9.54
CA PRO A 22 -30.17 12.22 -9.08
C PRO A 22 -31.47 12.37 -9.87
N GLY A 23 -32.53 11.75 -9.37
CA GLY A 23 -33.91 12.06 -9.73
C GLY A 23 -34.29 13.42 -9.15
N ARG A 24 -34.65 14.33 -10.04
CA ARG A 24 -35.22 15.66 -9.78
C ARG A 24 -36.32 15.57 -8.69
N ARG A 25 -36.14 16.24 -7.54
CA ARG A 25 -37.19 16.42 -6.53
C ARG A 25 -37.91 17.76 -6.74
N PRO A 26 -39.25 17.82 -6.69
CA PRO A 26 -39.98 19.08 -6.55
C PRO A 26 -39.81 19.62 -5.12
N ALA A 27 -39.78 20.94 -5.00
CA ALA A 27 -39.55 21.67 -3.76
C ALA A 27 -40.80 21.69 -2.88
N GLY A 28 -40.65 21.29 -1.61
CA GLY A 28 -41.62 21.60 -0.55
C GLY A 28 -41.97 20.43 0.37
N GLU A 29 -41.06 20.01 1.26
CA GLU A 29 -41.41 19.35 2.52
C GLU A 29 -40.24 19.45 3.52
N PRO A 30 -40.49 19.60 4.84
CA PRO A 30 -39.47 19.89 5.84
C PRO A 30 -38.54 18.69 6.03
N ALA A 31 -37.23 18.97 6.03
CA ALA A 31 -36.17 17.98 6.16
C ALA A 31 -36.21 17.28 7.53
N GLY A 32 -36.76 16.07 7.57
CA GLY A 32 -36.51 15.12 8.66
C GLY A 32 -35.01 14.78 8.77
N PRO A 33 -34.55 14.21 9.89
CA PRO A 33 -33.14 14.00 10.16
C PRO A 33 -32.51 13.22 9.00
N ALA A 34 -31.56 13.86 8.32
CA ALA A 34 -30.80 13.24 7.26
C ALA A 34 -30.17 11.96 7.83
N ARG A 35 -30.61 10.80 7.34
CA ARG A 35 -29.95 9.53 7.65
C ARG A 35 -28.48 9.71 7.27
N ALA A 36 -27.61 9.68 8.27
CA ALA A 36 -26.18 9.70 8.04
C ALA A 36 -25.83 8.45 7.23
N ASP A 37 -25.28 8.63 6.03
CA ASP A 37 -24.74 7.53 5.26
C ASP A 37 -23.58 6.92 6.05
N VAL A 38 -23.74 5.65 6.47
CA VAL A 38 -22.71 4.92 7.22
C VAL A 38 -21.73 4.35 6.21
N LEU A 39 -20.52 4.89 6.21
CA LEU A 39 -19.40 4.38 5.42
C LEU A 39 -18.69 3.27 6.20
N GLU A 40 -18.93 2.01 5.83
CA GLU A 40 -18.16 0.89 6.36
C GLU A 40 -17.05 0.46 5.39
N LEU A 41 -15.81 0.33 5.90
CA LEU A 41 -14.71 -0.24 5.13
C LEU A 41 -14.99 -1.70 4.80
N SER A 42 -14.79 -2.08 3.53
CA SER A 42 -14.85 -3.47 3.11
C SER A 42 -13.81 -4.32 3.86
N PRO A 43 -14.05 -5.64 4.03
CA PRO A 43 -13.09 -6.53 4.68
C PRO A 43 -11.69 -6.49 4.05
N GLN A 44 -11.60 -6.37 2.72
CA GLN A 44 -10.32 -6.27 2.01
C GLN A 44 -9.58 -4.97 2.32
N ALA A 45 -10.31 -3.84 2.41
CA ALA A 45 -9.72 -2.55 2.77
C ALA A 45 -9.19 -2.56 4.21
N ARG A 46 -9.91 -3.21 5.14
CA ARG A 46 -9.44 -3.40 6.53
C ARG A 46 -8.14 -4.21 6.57
N ALA A 47 -8.09 -5.33 5.86
CA ALA A 47 -6.89 -6.17 5.79
C ALA A 47 -5.68 -5.44 5.18
N ALA A 48 -5.87 -4.66 4.11
CA ALA A 48 -4.82 -3.86 3.50
C ALA A 48 -4.30 -2.77 4.46
N LEU A 49 -5.20 -2.09 5.18
CA LEU A 49 -4.82 -1.08 6.17
C LEU A 49 -4.02 -1.70 7.32
N GLU A 50 -4.42 -2.87 7.81
CA GLU A 50 -3.66 -3.59 8.84
C GLU A 50 -2.26 -3.99 8.35
N ALA A 51 -2.14 -4.46 7.09
CA ALA A 51 -0.84 -4.78 6.50
C ALA A 51 0.05 -3.53 6.41
N LEU A 52 -0.49 -2.40 5.93
CA LEU A 52 0.22 -1.12 5.87
C LEU A 52 0.70 -0.65 7.26
N ARG A 53 -0.17 -0.76 8.28
CA ARG A 53 0.18 -0.42 9.67
C ARG A 53 1.29 -1.30 10.20
N LYS A 54 1.22 -2.61 9.95
CA LYS A 54 2.27 -3.56 10.36
C LYS A 54 3.60 -3.24 9.67
N MET A 55 3.59 -2.95 8.37
CA MET A 55 4.80 -2.55 7.64
C MET A 55 5.41 -1.25 8.19
N GLY A 56 4.58 -0.25 8.53
CA GLY A 56 5.05 1.00 9.13
C GLY A 56 5.61 0.86 10.54
N ALA A 57 5.19 -0.17 11.28
CA ALA A 57 5.71 -0.47 12.62
C ALA A 57 6.98 -1.35 12.60
N MET A 58 7.36 -1.89 11.44
CA MET A 58 8.58 -2.69 11.32
C MET A 58 9.82 -1.80 11.37
N PRO A 59 10.92 -2.29 11.97
CA PRO A 59 12.17 -1.56 11.96
C PRO A 59 12.67 -1.41 10.53
N GLU A 60 13.23 -0.23 10.22
CA GLU A 60 13.84 0.07 8.92
C GLU A 60 14.95 -0.93 8.58
N VAL A 61 15.69 -1.38 9.60
CA VAL A 61 16.77 -2.36 9.47
C VAL A 61 16.48 -3.59 10.33
N ARG A 62 16.51 -4.77 9.71
CA ARG A 62 16.44 -6.07 10.40
C ARG A 62 17.80 -6.43 11.01
N GLN A 63 18.08 -5.89 12.19
CA GLN A 63 19.39 -5.99 12.85
C GLN A 63 19.86 -7.43 13.03
N GLU A 64 18.97 -8.34 13.40
CA GLU A 64 19.28 -9.76 13.63
C GLU A 64 19.78 -10.42 12.34
N LYS A 65 19.13 -10.12 11.21
CA LYS A 65 19.54 -10.64 9.90
C LYS A 65 20.91 -10.09 9.51
N VAL A 66 21.17 -8.81 9.76
CA VAL A 66 22.47 -8.18 9.49
C VAL A 66 23.57 -8.83 10.34
N ALA A 67 23.33 -9.02 11.63
CA ALA A 67 24.27 -9.66 12.54
C ALA A 67 24.61 -11.09 12.10
N ALA A 68 23.61 -11.89 11.75
CA ALA A 68 23.81 -13.25 11.24
C ALA A 68 24.64 -13.28 9.95
N LEU A 69 24.36 -12.38 9.01
CA LEU A 69 25.14 -12.27 7.76
C LEU A 69 26.59 -11.85 8.03
N ARG A 70 26.82 -10.88 8.92
CA ARG A 70 28.17 -10.46 9.31
C ARG A 70 28.97 -11.61 9.93
N ALA A 71 28.35 -12.39 10.81
CA ALA A 71 28.98 -13.57 11.40
C ALA A 71 29.33 -14.62 10.34
N ALA A 72 28.44 -14.90 9.39
CA ALA A 72 28.70 -15.83 8.29
C ALA A 72 29.84 -15.36 7.36
N ILE A 73 29.93 -14.05 7.13
CA ILE A 73 31.03 -13.45 6.36
C ILE A 73 32.36 -13.60 7.12
N ALA A 74 32.39 -13.26 8.41
CA ALA A 74 33.59 -13.40 9.25
C ALA A 74 34.07 -14.86 9.35
N ALA A 75 33.13 -15.81 9.38
CA ALA A 75 33.43 -17.25 9.37
C ALA A 75 33.81 -17.80 7.98
N GLY A 76 33.73 -17.00 6.91
CA GLY A 76 34.00 -17.43 5.54
C GLY A 76 32.96 -18.41 4.96
N THR A 77 31.81 -18.58 5.63
CA THR A 77 30.74 -19.50 5.22
C THR A 77 29.66 -18.83 4.38
N TYR A 78 29.70 -17.49 4.27
CA TYR A 78 28.83 -16.75 3.37
C TYR A 78 29.22 -17.00 1.91
N ARG A 79 28.46 -17.85 1.21
CA ARG A 79 28.64 -18.19 -0.20
C ARG A 79 27.34 -17.94 -0.96
N PRO A 80 27.09 -16.70 -1.45
CA PRO A 80 25.91 -16.42 -2.25
C PRO A 80 25.99 -17.17 -3.59
N ASP A 81 24.84 -17.57 -4.13
CA ASP A 81 24.77 -18.20 -5.45
C ASP A 81 25.11 -17.15 -6.54
N PRO A 82 26.17 -17.35 -7.34
CA PRO A 82 26.53 -16.42 -8.41
C PRO A 82 25.43 -16.18 -9.44
N ARG A 83 24.60 -17.20 -9.73
CA ARG A 83 23.49 -17.06 -10.69
C ARG A 83 22.39 -16.16 -10.14
N GLU A 84 22.08 -16.30 -8.86
CA GLU A 84 21.10 -15.44 -8.18
C GLU A 84 21.60 -14.00 -8.09
N VAL A 85 22.89 -13.80 -7.82
CA VAL A 85 23.50 -12.46 -7.81
C VAL A 85 23.39 -11.82 -9.20
N ALA A 86 23.81 -12.52 -10.26
CA ALA A 86 23.73 -12.01 -11.63
C ALA A 86 22.28 -11.67 -12.03
N ARG A 87 21.32 -12.56 -11.72
CA ARG A 87 19.90 -12.33 -11.95
C ARG A 87 19.41 -11.05 -11.28
N ARG A 88 19.74 -10.84 -10.01
CA ARG A 88 19.33 -9.64 -9.25
C ARG A 88 19.95 -8.36 -9.79
N LEU A 89 21.19 -8.40 -10.25
CA LEU A 89 21.85 -7.24 -10.85
C LEU A 89 21.16 -6.80 -12.15
N LEU A 90 20.73 -7.77 -12.98
CA LEU A 90 19.95 -7.50 -14.19
C LEU A 90 18.55 -6.97 -13.84
N GLU A 91 17.86 -7.60 -12.88
CA GLU A 91 16.53 -7.15 -12.42
C GLU A 91 16.56 -5.74 -11.82
N SER A 92 17.65 -5.35 -11.14
CA SER A 92 17.75 -4.05 -10.50
C SER A 92 18.18 -2.91 -11.44
N GLY A 93 18.49 -3.20 -12.71
CA GLY A 93 19.03 -2.20 -13.65
C GLY A 93 20.42 -1.69 -13.25
N ALA A 94 21.13 -2.37 -12.36
CA ALA A 94 22.43 -1.92 -11.86
C ALA A 94 23.55 -2.03 -12.91
N LEU A 95 23.26 -2.67 -14.04
CA LEU A 95 24.17 -2.85 -15.18
C LEU A 95 23.82 -1.95 -16.37
N ASP A 96 22.73 -1.18 -16.30
CA ASP A 96 22.38 -0.18 -17.31
C ASP A 96 23.21 1.08 -17.04
N SER A 97 24.39 1.12 -17.65
CA SER A 97 25.25 2.31 -17.69
C SER A 97 25.24 2.86 -19.11
N GLU A 98 24.48 3.94 -19.33
CA GLU A 98 24.68 4.90 -20.43
C GLU A 98 24.90 6.31 -19.83
#